data_AF-A0A3D1G6R8-F1
#
_entry.id   AF-A0A3D1G6R8-F1
#
_cell.length_a   1.000
_cell.length_b   1.000
_cell.length_c   1.000
_cell.angle_alpha   90.00
_cell.angle_beta   90.00
_cell.angle_gamma   90.00
#
_symmetry.space_group_name_H-M   'P 1'
#
loop_
_entity.id
_entity.type
_entity.pdbx_description
1 polymer ?
#
loop_
_entity_poly.entity_id
_entity_poly.type
_entity_poly.pdbx_seq_one_letter_code
_entity_poly.pdbx_strand_id
1 'polypeptide(L)'
;LRVGYGGVMGAIANVTEDGFGPSGFHSYPSTLRIDYLSGDYGSGFFGHTVNTGSYLINHPEFGWQVFGGNILDEGTEITFKPLDSSRQRVFIAPTGVWLTLDAGQFDTVTFNPVNGEVKIRFEVADQYSPVARLRIEQPSEIEGIGSYVPNRSLDTEREAFVVPLNDGVNSLILNQTN
;
A
#
# COMPACT_ATOMS: atom_id res chain seq x y z
N LEU A 1 12.99 6.63 3.92
CA LEU A 1 12.16 5.53 3.37
C LEU A 1 12.81 4.15 3.49
N ARG A 2 13.93 3.85 2.82
CA ARG A 2 14.59 2.51 2.83
C ARG A 2 14.72 1.86 4.21
N VAL A 3 15.31 2.59 5.17
CA VAL A 3 15.52 2.09 6.54
C VAL A 3 14.20 1.82 7.26
N GLY A 4 13.25 2.76 7.17
CA GLY A 4 11.92 2.62 7.79
C GLY A 4 11.13 1.44 7.21
N TYR A 5 11.15 1.28 5.89
CA TYR A 5 10.48 0.17 5.21
C TYR A 5 11.10 -1.19 5.62
N GLY A 6 12.43 -1.28 5.68
CA GLY A 6 13.12 -2.47 6.18
C GLY A 6 12.76 -2.81 7.63
N GLY A 7 12.62 -1.79 8.49
CA GLY A 7 12.15 -1.97 9.87
C GLY A 7 10.73 -2.54 9.97
N VAL A 8 9.81 -2.06 9.12
CA VAL A 8 8.43 -2.58 9.05
C VAL A 8 8.41 -4.04 8.59
N MET A 9 9.23 -4.40 7.60
CA MET A 9 9.27 -5.78 7.07
C MET A 9 9.93 -6.78 8.02
N GLY A 10 10.77 -6.34 8.95
CA GLY A 10 11.45 -7.20 9.91
C GLY A 10 10.52 -8.06 10.75
N ALA A 11 9.31 -7.57 11.06
CA ALA A 11 8.33 -8.29 11.87
C ALA A 11 7.75 -9.54 11.18
N ILE A 12 7.83 -9.64 9.85
CA ILE A 12 7.33 -10.80 9.10
C ILE A 12 8.46 -11.65 8.51
N ALA A 13 9.72 -11.20 8.63
CA ALA A 13 10.88 -11.89 8.06
C ALA A 13 11.20 -13.24 8.73
N ASN A 14 10.78 -13.42 9.99
CA ASN A 14 11.09 -14.60 10.79
C ASN A 14 9.85 -15.49 11.05
N VAL A 15 8.70 -15.15 10.47
CA VAL A 15 7.50 -15.99 10.60
C VAL A 15 7.79 -17.33 9.94
N THR A 16 7.64 -18.38 10.72
CA THR A 16 7.82 -19.76 10.27
C THR A 16 6.68 -20.20 9.36
N GLU A 17 6.89 -21.28 8.59
CA GLU A 17 5.89 -21.79 7.64
C GLU A 17 4.59 -22.23 8.34
N ASP A 18 4.68 -22.72 9.58
CA ASP A 18 3.54 -23.07 10.43
C ASP A 18 2.92 -21.87 11.16
N GLY A 19 3.45 -20.66 10.95
CA GLY A 19 2.89 -19.41 11.45
C GLY A 19 3.37 -18.99 12.84
N PHE A 20 4.36 -19.68 13.42
CA PHE A 20 4.99 -19.25 14.67
C PHE A 20 5.81 -17.96 14.48
N GLY A 21 5.56 -16.97 15.33
CA GLY A 21 6.24 -15.68 15.38
C GLY A 21 7.31 -15.65 16.47
N PRO A 22 8.59 -15.89 16.13
CA PRO A 22 9.69 -15.91 17.09
C PRO A 22 10.08 -14.48 17.52
N SER A 23 10.63 -14.34 18.73
CA SER A 23 11.17 -13.05 19.23
C SER A 23 12.30 -12.51 18.34
N GLY A 24 13.00 -13.39 17.63
CA GLY A 24 14.03 -12.99 16.67
C GLY A 24 14.71 -14.15 15.96
N PHE A 25 15.75 -13.81 15.20
CA PHE A 25 16.63 -14.77 14.53
C PHE A 25 18.06 -14.63 15.07
N HIS A 26 18.63 -15.72 15.54
CA HIS A 26 20.01 -15.76 16.03
C HIS A 26 20.98 -15.75 14.83
N SER A 27 21.53 -14.59 14.51
CA SER A 27 22.40 -14.36 13.34
C SER A 27 23.85 -14.79 13.49
N TYR A 28 24.26 -15.29 14.67
CA TYR A 28 25.60 -15.85 14.83
C TYR A 28 25.79 -17.06 13.90
N PRO A 29 26.89 -17.12 13.12
CA PRO A 29 27.12 -18.20 12.16
C PRO A 29 27.06 -19.62 12.75
N SER A 30 27.38 -19.77 14.03
CA SER A 30 27.33 -21.05 14.74
C SER A 30 25.91 -21.54 15.04
N THR A 31 24.91 -20.66 15.01
CA THR A 31 23.55 -20.95 15.49
C THR A 31 22.53 -20.88 14.36
N LEU A 32 22.48 -19.77 13.60
CA LEU A 32 21.60 -19.53 12.44
C LEU A 32 20.21 -20.15 12.56
N ARG A 33 19.48 -19.83 13.63
CA ARG A 33 18.14 -20.37 13.92
C ARG A 33 17.21 -19.31 14.50
N ILE A 34 15.91 -19.55 14.39
CA ILE A 34 14.87 -18.77 15.09
C ILE A 34 14.93 -18.97 16.61
N ASP A 35 14.56 -17.93 17.36
CA ASP A 35 14.25 -18.11 18.79
C ASP A 35 12.97 -18.96 18.93
N TYR A 36 12.95 -19.89 19.88
CA TYR A 36 11.78 -20.76 20.10
C TYR A 36 10.72 -20.12 21.01
N LEU A 37 10.96 -18.89 21.47
CA LEU A 37 10.03 -18.10 22.26
C LEU A 37 9.49 -16.95 21.41
N SER A 38 8.21 -16.66 21.54
CA SER A 38 7.61 -15.50 20.86
C SER A 38 8.06 -14.18 21.48
N GLY A 39 8.32 -14.14 22.79
CA GLY A 39 8.78 -12.94 23.48
C GLY A 39 7.92 -11.71 23.18
N ASP A 40 8.57 -10.65 22.71
CA ASP A 40 7.99 -9.36 22.32
C ASP A 40 7.50 -9.30 20.85
N TYR A 41 7.49 -10.43 20.12
CA TYR A 41 7.05 -10.50 18.72
C TYR A 41 5.71 -9.79 18.46
N GLY A 42 4.74 -9.96 19.36
CA GLY A 42 3.39 -9.43 19.18
C GLY A 42 3.33 -7.91 19.01
N SER A 43 4.15 -7.13 19.75
CA SER A 43 4.17 -5.67 19.60
C SER A 43 4.84 -5.25 18.29
N GLY A 44 5.88 -5.96 17.87
CA GLY A 44 6.52 -5.78 16.56
C GLY A 44 5.57 -6.07 15.40
N PHE A 45 4.83 -7.19 15.47
CA PHE A 45 3.84 -7.57 14.46
C PHE A 45 2.66 -6.59 14.41
N PHE A 46 2.20 -6.09 15.56
CA PHE A 46 1.22 -5.00 15.60
C PHE A 46 1.74 -3.76 14.86
N GLY A 47 2.98 -3.36 15.16
CA GLY A 47 3.66 -2.27 14.47
C GLY A 47 3.69 -2.46 12.96
N HIS A 48 3.96 -3.67 12.47
CA HIS A 48 3.87 -4.00 11.05
C HIS A 48 2.45 -3.85 10.50
N THR A 49 1.46 -4.45 11.16
CA THR A 49 0.07 -4.49 10.70
C THR A 49 -0.51 -3.08 10.51
N VAL A 50 -0.23 -2.16 11.44
CA VAL A 50 -0.79 -0.80 11.38
C VAL A 50 0.00 0.16 10.48
N ASN A 51 1.26 -0.16 10.16
CA ASN A 51 2.13 0.72 9.36
C ASN A 51 2.47 0.18 7.96
N THR A 52 2.13 -1.07 7.65
CA THR A 52 2.40 -1.63 6.32
C THR A 52 1.62 -0.88 5.24
N GLY A 53 2.27 -0.71 4.09
CA GLY A 53 1.75 -0.04 2.91
C GLY A 53 2.77 -0.05 1.80
N SER A 54 2.32 0.27 0.60
CA SER A 54 3.14 0.40 -0.59
C SER A 54 3.42 1.86 -0.91
N TYR A 55 4.62 2.16 -1.43
CA TYR A 55 5.05 3.54 -1.69
C TYR A 55 5.62 3.67 -3.10
N LEU A 56 4.98 4.46 -3.94
CA LEU A 56 5.51 4.89 -5.23
C LEU A 56 6.31 6.19 -5.05
N ILE A 57 7.57 6.18 -5.47
CA ILE A 57 8.45 7.34 -5.42
C ILE A 57 9.14 7.57 -6.77
N ASN A 58 9.54 8.82 -7.03
CA ASN A 58 10.48 9.14 -8.10
C ASN A 58 11.80 9.60 -7.46
N HIS A 59 12.81 8.74 -7.47
CA HIS A 59 14.11 8.99 -6.87
C HIS A 59 15.00 9.80 -7.83
N PRO A 60 15.74 10.83 -7.37
CA PRO A 60 16.57 11.67 -8.24
C PRO A 60 17.63 10.90 -9.03
N GLU A 61 18.17 9.83 -8.44
CA GLU A 61 19.20 8.99 -9.09
C GLU A 61 18.66 7.71 -9.75
N PHE A 62 17.53 7.18 -9.28
CA PHE A 62 17.04 5.83 -9.66
C PHE A 62 15.73 5.86 -10.43
N GLY A 63 15.16 7.05 -10.66
CA GLY A 63 13.85 7.21 -11.28
C GLY A 63 12.73 6.60 -10.43
N TRP A 64 11.70 6.11 -11.10
CA TRP A 64 10.55 5.49 -10.47
C TRP A 64 10.93 4.22 -9.70
N GLN A 65 10.56 4.19 -8.42
CA GLN A 65 10.78 3.06 -7.53
C GLN A 65 9.52 2.78 -6.73
N VAL A 66 9.32 1.52 -6.38
CA VAL A 66 8.23 1.09 -5.49
C VAL A 66 8.80 0.34 -4.29
N PHE A 67 8.27 0.64 -3.10
CA PHE A 67 8.46 -0.17 -1.91
C PHE A 67 7.16 -0.93 -1.66
N GLY A 68 7.25 -2.24 -1.42
CA GLY A 68 6.08 -3.09 -1.17
C GLY A 68 5.33 -3.54 -2.41
N GLY A 69 5.94 -3.51 -3.60
CA GLY A 69 5.26 -3.91 -4.82
C GLY A 69 6.21 -4.10 -5.99
N ASN A 70 5.61 -4.30 -7.17
CA ASN A 70 6.28 -4.26 -8.47
C ASN A 70 5.83 -3.01 -9.24
N ILE A 71 6.67 -2.53 -10.14
CA ILE A 71 6.41 -1.36 -10.98
C ILE A 71 6.63 -1.69 -12.45
N LEU A 72 5.77 -1.13 -13.29
CA LEU A 72 5.85 -1.12 -14.74
C LEU A 72 5.80 0.33 -15.20
N ASP A 73 6.89 0.79 -15.81
CA ASP A 73 7.00 2.11 -16.41
C ASP A 73 6.72 1.99 -17.92
N GLU A 74 5.59 2.55 -18.36
CA GLU A 74 5.16 2.56 -19.75
C GLU A 74 5.42 3.94 -20.41
N GLY A 75 6.22 4.80 -19.77
CA GLY A 75 6.60 6.13 -20.23
C GLY A 75 5.57 7.22 -19.93
N THR A 76 4.30 7.00 -20.30
CA THR A 76 3.21 7.95 -20.01
C THR A 76 2.45 7.62 -18.74
N GLU A 77 2.50 6.36 -18.31
CA GLU A 77 1.80 5.85 -17.14
C GLU A 77 2.74 4.96 -16.33
N ILE A 78 2.67 5.10 -15.02
CA ILE A 78 3.44 4.33 -14.06
C ILE A 78 2.49 3.43 -13.30
N THR A 79 2.45 2.15 -13.68
CA THR A 79 1.59 1.16 -13.05
C THR A 79 2.36 0.43 -11.96
N PHE A 80 1.84 0.42 -10.74
CA PHE A 80 2.39 -0.39 -9.67
C PHE A 80 1.36 -1.35 -9.09
N LYS A 81 1.87 -2.52 -8.73
CA LYS A 81 1.13 -3.62 -8.11
C LYS A 81 1.58 -3.78 -6.66
N PRO A 82 0.77 -3.39 -5.67
CA PRO A 82 1.03 -3.67 -4.26
C PRO A 82 1.15 -5.19 -4.01
N LEU A 83 2.22 -5.57 -3.33
CA LEU A 83 2.55 -6.94 -2.90
C LEU A 83 2.94 -6.98 -1.41
N ASP A 84 2.79 -5.87 -0.69
CA ASP A 84 2.92 -5.85 0.77
C ASP A 84 1.84 -6.73 1.40
N SER A 85 2.06 -7.10 2.67
CA SER A 85 1.20 -8.03 3.41
C SER A 85 -0.27 -7.60 3.51
N SER A 86 -0.58 -6.31 3.39
CA SER A 86 -1.95 -5.79 3.46
C SER A 86 -2.59 -5.60 2.08
N ARG A 87 -1.83 -5.06 1.12
CA ARG A 87 -2.34 -4.53 -0.16
C ARG A 87 -3.45 -3.49 0.00
N GLN A 88 -3.48 -2.79 1.14
CA GLN A 88 -4.57 -1.88 1.53
C GLN A 88 -4.13 -0.43 1.66
N ARG A 89 -2.84 -0.13 1.61
CA ARG A 89 -2.33 1.24 1.74
C ARG A 89 -1.33 1.55 0.66
N VAL A 90 -1.47 2.72 0.06
CA VAL A 90 -0.69 3.14 -1.09
C VAL A 90 -0.37 4.63 -0.98
N PHE A 91 0.92 4.98 -0.98
CA PHE A 91 1.38 6.36 -1.12
C PHE A 91 1.87 6.64 -2.53
N ILE A 92 1.47 7.78 -3.08
CA ILE A 92 2.00 8.33 -4.32
C ILE A 92 2.77 9.60 -3.96
N ALA A 93 4.09 9.46 -3.75
CA ALA A 93 4.90 10.56 -3.23
C ALA A 93 4.91 11.84 -4.08
N PRO A 94 4.90 11.78 -5.43
CA PRO A 94 4.83 12.99 -6.26
C PRO A 94 3.58 13.84 -6.06
N THR A 95 2.49 13.24 -5.56
CA THR A 95 1.20 13.92 -5.37
C THR A 95 0.86 14.15 -3.90
N GLY A 96 1.62 13.53 -2.98
CA GLY A 96 1.32 13.50 -1.56
C GLY A 96 0.10 12.67 -1.19
N VAL A 97 -0.52 11.96 -2.14
CA VAL A 97 -1.75 11.19 -1.91
C VAL A 97 -1.45 9.88 -1.17
N TRP A 98 -2.20 9.67 -0.09
CA TRP A 98 -2.24 8.45 0.70
C TRP A 98 -3.63 7.81 0.58
N LEU A 99 -3.67 6.66 -0.08
CA LEU A 99 -4.87 5.86 -0.30
C LEU A 99 -4.91 4.74 0.73
N THR A 100 -6.01 4.62 1.46
CA THR A 100 -6.22 3.54 2.44
C THR A 100 -7.55 2.84 2.20
N LEU A 101 -7.55 1.51 2.19
CA LEU A 101 -8.74 0.67 2.13
C LEU A 101 -9.09 0.16 3.53
N ASP A 102 -10.22 0.62 4.08
CA ASP A 102 -10.80 0.06 5.31
C ASP A 102 -11.41 -1.34 5.06
N ALA A 103 -11.71 -1.66 3.78
CA ALA A 103 -12.17 -2.94 3.30
C ALA A 103 -11.79 -3.13 1.81
N GLY A 104 -11.57 -4.37 1.38
CA GLY A 104 -11.08 -4.70 0.05
C GLY A 104 -9.55 -4.58 -0.07
N GLN A 105 -9.01 -4.80 -1.27
CA GLN A 105 -7.58 -4.73 -1.57
C GLN A 105 -7.34 -4.08 -2.93
N PHE A 106 -6.17 -3.44 -3.10
CA PHE A 106 -5.71 -2.94 -4.39
C PHE A 106 -5.17 -4.09 -5.24
N ASP A 107 -5.55 -4.15 -6.51
CA ASP A 107 -4.86 -4.98 -7.51
C ASP A 107 -3.72 -4.18 -8.14
N THR A 108 -4.04 -3.01 -8.71
CA THR A 108 -3.06 -2.08 -9.27
C THR A 108 -3.46 -0.64 -9.03
N VAL A 109 -2.46 0.23 -9.00
CA VAL A 109 -2.64 1.68 -9.04
C VAL A 109 -1.72 2.24 -10.12
N THR A 110 -2.25 3.10 -10.98
CA THR A 110 -1.54 3.68 -12.10
C THR A 110 -1.53 5.19 -11.95
N PHE A 111 -0.34 5.79 -11.99
CA PHE A 111 -0.14 7.22 -11.91
C PHE A 111 0.34 7.77 -13.26
N ASN A 112 -0.32 8.82 -13.75
CA ASN A 112 0.11 9.54 -14.93
C ASN A 112 0.84 10.83 -14.51
N PRO A 113 2.18 10.90 -14.66
CA PRO A 113 2.95 12.07 -14.24
C PRO A 113 2.73 13.31 -15.12
N VAL A 114 2.10 13.19 -16.29
CA VAL A 114 1.87 14.31 -17.22
C VAL A 114 0.65 15.13 -16.80
N ASN A 115 -0.43 14.47 -16.40
CA ASN A 115 -1.70 15.14 -16.04
C ASN A 115 -2.12 14.95 -14.57
N GLY A 116 -1.36 14.18 -13.80
CA GLY A 116 -1.64 13.90 -12.39
C GLY A 116 -2.75 12.87 -12.17
N GLU A 117 -3.28 12.22 -13.20
CA GLU A 117 -4.37 11.25 -13.02
C GLU A 117 -3.91 10.00 -12.23
N VAL A 118 -4.72 9.55 -11.29
CA VAL A 118 -4.51 8.29 -10.56
C VAL A 118 -5.64 7.33 -10.87
N LYS A 119 -5.34 6.23 -11.55
CA LYS A 119 -6.29 5.13 -11.78
C LYS A 119 -6.06 4.05 -10.73
N ILE A 120 -7.14 3.59 -10.13
CA ILE A 120 -7.15 2.56 -9.12
C ILE A 120 -7.92 1.37 -9.67
N ARG A 121 -7.33 0.18 -9.58
CA ARG A 121 -8.00 -1.09 -9.80
C ARG A 121 -8.05 -1.85 -8.48
N PHE A 122 -9.24 -2.28 -8.11
CA PHE A 122 -9.46 -3.08 -6.90
C PHE A 122 -9.50 -4.56 -7.26
N GLU A 123 -9.15 -5.41 -6.30
CA GLU A 123 -9.45 -6.83 -6.37
C GLU A 123 -10.97 -7.07 -6.45
N VAL A 124 -11.36 -8.26 -6.88
CA VAL A 124 -12.78 -8.66 -6.93
C VAL A 124 -13.38 -8.76 -5.52
N ALA A 125 -14.71 -8.75 -5.45
CA ALA A 125 -15.43 -8.99 -4.21
C ALA A 125 -15.06 -10.36 -3.61
N ASP A 126 -14.92 -10.42 -2.29
CA ASP A 126 -14.88 -11.69 -1.56
C ASP A 126 -15.99 -11.76 -0.50
N GLN A 127 -16.09 -12.88 0.19
CA GLN A 127 -17.12 -13.10 1.21
C GLN A 127 -17.06 -12.12 2.40
N TYR A 128 -15.94 -11.42 2.59
CA TYR A 128 -15.70 -10.49 3.70
C TYR A 128 -15.75 -9.02 3.25
N SER A 129 -15.50 -8.76 1.97
CA SER A 129 -15.37 -7.44 1.38
C SER A 129 -16.11 -7.34 0.03
N PRO A 130 -17.46 -7.27 0.05
CA PRO A 130 -18.26 -7.05 -1.16
C PRO A 130 -18.13 -5.61 -1.70
N VAL A 131 -17.57 -4.71 -0.90
CA VAL A 131 -17.30 -3.31 -1.25
C VAL A 131 -15.89 -2.94 -0.80
N ALA A 132 -15.21 -2.09 -1.57
CA ALA A 132 -14.02 -1.40 -1.13
C ALA A 132 -14.42 -0.09 -0.42
N ARG A 133 -13.78 0.20 0.71
CA ARG A 133 -13.97 1.45 1.46
C ARG A 133 -12.71 2.28 1.39
N LEU A 134 -12.68 3.23 0.46
CA LEU A 134 -11.49 4.03 0.15
C LEU A 134 -11.47 5.35 0.91
N ARG A 135 -10.39 5.57 1.67
CA ARG A 135 -9.99 6.87 2.20
C ARG A 135 -8.93 7.48 1.30
N ILE A 136 -9.04 8.78 1.08
CA ILE A 136 -8.09 9.58 0.32
C ILE A 136 -7.62 10.69 1.25
N GLU A 137 -6.34 10.66 1.60
CA GLU A 137 -5.69 11.67 2.42
C GLU A 137 -4.51 12.26 1.65
N GLN A 138 -4.11 13.48 1.98
CA GLN A 138 -2.90 14.12 1.43
C GLN A 138 -2.04 14.68 2.56
N PRO A 139 -1.33 13.82 3.32
CA PRO A 139 -0.53 14.25 4.47
C PRO A 139 0.71 15.07 4.09
N SER A 140 1.07 15.15 2.80
CA SER A 140 2.16 15.97 2.30
C SER A 140 1.62 17.01 1.32
N GLU A 141 1.79 18.29 1.65
CA GLU A 141 1.52 19.39 0.74
C GLU A 141 2.66 19.49 -0.28
N ILE A 142 2.36 19.29 -1.55
CA ILE A 142 3.32 19.41 -2.65
C ILE A 142 2.96 20.66 -3.45
N GLU A 143 3.93 21.54 -3.67
CA GLU A 143 3.74 22.78 -4.43
C GLU A 143 3.21 22.47 -5.84
N GLY A 144 2.12 23.15 -6.24
CA GLY A 144 1.47 22.95 -7.54
C GLY A 144 0.58 21.72 -7.64
N ILE A 145 0.43 20.93 -6.58
CA ILE A 145 -0.48 19.79 -6.52
C ILE A 145 -1.71 20.13 -5.69
N GLY A 146 -2.89 20.07 -6.33
CA GLY A 146 -4.19 20.25 -5.68
C GLY A 146 -4.73 18.98 -5.03
N SER A 147 -5.97 19.05 -4.57
CA SER A 147 -6.64 17.93 -3.89
C SER A 147 -7.05 16.83 -4.88
N TYR A 148 -7.07 15.58 -4.44
CA TYR A 148 -7.53 14.45 -5.26
C TYR A 148 -8.94 14.04 -4.91
N VAL A 149 -9.80 13.93 -5.94
CA VAL A 149 -11.20 13.54 -5.77
C VAL A 149 -11.61 12.45 -6.77
N PRO A 150 -12.54 11.55 -6.40
CA PRO A 150 -13.16 10.62 -7.33
C PRO A 150 -13.73 11.30 -8.58
N ASN A 151 -13.53 10.70 -9.75
CA ASN A 151 -14.07 11.20 -11.02
C ASN A 151 -15.59 11.05 -11.16
N ARG A 152 -16.24 10.41 -10.19
CA ARG A 152 -17.68 10.17 -10.13
C ARG A 152 -18.17 10.30 -8.69
N SER A 153 -19.45 10.61 -8.53
CA SER A 153 -20.08 10.60 -7.21
C SER A 153 -20.08 9.19 -6.63
N LEU A 154 -19.72 9.07 -5.35
CA LEU A 154 -19.74 7.83 -4.59
C LEU A 154 -20.43 8.09 -3.24
N ASP A 155 -21.11 7.08 -2.72
CA ASP A 155 -21.62 7.13 -1.36
C ASP A 155 -20.46 7.15 -0.37
N THR A 156 -20.68 7.76 0.79
CA THR A 156 -19.70 7.82 1.86
C THR A 156 -20.23 7.12 3.10
N GLU A 157 -19.40 6.26 3.69
CA GLU A 157 -19.67 5.60 4.96
C GLU A 157 -18.47 5.81 5.88
N ARG A 158 -18.70 6.40 7.06
CA ARG A 158 -17.63 6.64 8.05
C ARG A 158 -16.42 7.35 7.45
N GLU A 159 -16.66 8.34 6.58
CA GLU A 159 -15.64 9.14 5.88
C GLU A 159 -14.84 8.38 4.81
N ALA A 160 -15.20 7.14 4.49
CA ALA A 160 -14.64 6.41 3.36
C ALA A 160 -15.62 6.38 2.17
N PHE A 161 -15.11 6.52 0.96
CA PHE A 161 -15.87 6.32 -0.28
C PHE A 161 -16.18 4.84 -0.47
N VAL A 162 -17.45 4.52 -0.70
CA VAL A 162 -17.90 3.16 -0.95
C VAL A 162 -17.81 2.86 -2.44
N VAL A 163 -16.98 1.89 -2.80
CA VAL A 163 -16.82 1.39 -4.17
C VAL A 163 -17.37 -0.03 -4.24
N PRO A 164 -18.52 -0.27 -4.90
CA PRO A 164 -19.05 -1.61 -5.10
C PRO A 164 -18.05 -2.49 -5.87
N LEU A 165 -17.81 -3.70 -5.36
CA LEU A 165 -16.96 -4.68 -6.04
C LEU A 165 -17.83 -5.76 -6.70
N ASN A 166 -17.40 -6.20 -7.86
CA ASN A 166 -18.00 -7.30 -8.61
C ASN A 166 -16.92 -8.27 -9.10
N ASP A 167 -17.33 -9.39 -9.71
CA ASP A 167 -16.42 -10.40 -10.27
C ASP A 167 -15.67 -9.91 -11.53
N GLY A 168 -16.00 -8.72 -12.03
CA GLY A 168 -15.39 -8.09 -13.20
C GLY A 168 -14.30 -7.09 -12.84
N VAL A 169 -14.07 -6.12 -13.72
CA VAL A 169 -13.08 -5.07 -13.52
C VAL A 169 -13.67 -3.97 -12.63
N ASN A 170 -13.09 -3.81 -11.43
CA ASN A 170 -13.44 -2.75 -10.49
C ASN A 170 -12.42 -1.63 -10.59
N SER A 171 -12.83 -0.45 -11.09
CA SER A 171 -11.92 0.69 -11.23
C SER A 171 -12.52 2.02 -10.77
N LEU A 172 -11.62 2.90 -10.34
CA LEU A 172 -11.90 4.29 -9.96
C LEU A 172 -10.78 5.18 -10.49
N ILE A 173 -11.11 6.37 -10.95
CA ILE A 173 -10.13 7.39 -11.33
C ILE A 173 -10.23 8.52 -10.32
N LEU A 174 -9.08 9.02 -9.88
CA LEU A 174 -8.95 10.23 -9.08
C LEU A 174 -8.32 11.32 -9.95
N ASN A 175 -8.95 12.49 -9.92
CA ASN A 175 -8.46 13.68 -10.61
C ASN A 175 -7.98 14.70 -9.59
N GLN A 176 -6.89 15.39 -9.94
CA GLN A 176 -6.43 16.56 -9.22
C GLN A 176 -7.39 17.73 -9.47
N THR A 177 -7.80 18.40 -8.40
CA THR A 177 -8.54 19.67 -8.48
C THR A 177 -7.56 20.83 -8.71
N ASN A 178 -8.03 21.87 -9.39
CA ASN A 178 -7.28 23.13 -9.52
C ASN A 178 -7.16 23.86 -8.19
#